data_AF-A0A0K2JH28-F1
#
_entry.id   AF-A0A0K2JH28-F1
#
_cell.length_a   1.000
_cell.length_b   1.000
_cell.length_c   1.000
_cell.angle_alpha   90.00
_cell.angle_beta   90.00
_cell.angle_gamma   90.00
#
_symmetry.space_group_name_H-M   'P 1'
#
loop_
_entity.id
_entity.type
_entity.pdbx_description
1 polymer ?
#
loop_
_entity_poly.entity_id
_entity_poly.type
_entity_poly.pdbx_seq_one_letter_code
_entity_poly.pdbx_strand_id
1 'polypeptide(L)'
;MSKKKNMFKELNKLKREEKEIHEKEVKEIVEETYHNQTIKLETYQKLKKITWYHYLIAISTSAFLLGISFLLGIFAFKDIKKTEWIVVSFFVLILLIWLILGWYKNKQAIVYFNDHRRRYQPTLTDEEAIIKKTRKILLIIAGILLISSVIIFFTI
;
A
#
# COMPACT_ATOMS: atom_id res chain seq x y z
N MET A 1 -27.46 -8.52 -47.25
CA MET A 1 -27.31 -7.37 -46.32
C MET A 1 -28.12 -7.50 -45.02
N SER A 2 -29.35 -8.03 -45.04
CA SER A 2 -30.24 -8.17 -43.85
C SER A 2 -29.65 -9.01 -42.68
N LYS A 3 -29.07 -10.20 -42.95
CA LYS A 3 -28.48 -11.08 -41.91
C LYS A 3 -27.38 -10.40 -41.07
N LYS A 4 -26.48 -9.62 -41.69
CA LYS A 4 -25.42 -8.87 -40.98
C LYS A 4 -26.00 -7.80 -40.04
N LYS A 5 -27.10 -7.13 -40.44
CA LYS A 5 -27.76 -6.08 -39.64
C LYS A 5 -28.46 -6.64 -38.40
N ASN A 6 -29.05 -7.84 -38.49
CA ASN A 6 -29.63 -8.54 -37.34
C ASN A 6 -28.56 -9.06 -36.36
N MET A 7 -27.47 -9.65 -36.87
CA MET A 7 -26.36 -10.11 -36.04
C MET A 7 -25.70 -8.95 -35.25
N PHE A 8 -25.57 -7.78 -35.86
CA PHE A 8 -25.00 -6.60 -35.19
C PHE A 8 -25.92 -6.05 -34.08
N LYS A 9 -27.25 -6.12 -34.29
CA LYS A 9 -28.23 -5.77 -33.24
C LYS A 9 -28.18 -6.75 -32.07
N GLU A 10 -28.05 -8.04 -32.36
CA GLU A 10 -27.94 -9.10 -31.36
C GLU A 10 -26.65 -8.98 -30.53
N LEU A 11 -25.50 -8.74 -31.19
CA LEU A 11 -24.23 -8.42 -30.51
C LEU A 11 -24.33 -7.19 -29.61
N ASN A 12 -24.99 -6.12 -30.06
CA ASN A 12 -25.18 -4.93 -29.24
C ASN A 12 -26.13 -5.17 -28.06
N LYS A 13 -27.09 -6.07 -28.20
CA LYS A 13 -27.99 -6.49 -27.11
C LYS A 13 -27.20 -7.28 -26.06
N LEU A 14 -26.41 -8.27 -26.49
CA LEU A 14 -25.53 -9.06 -25.61
C LEU A 14 -24.53 -8.17 -24.85
N LYS A 15 -23.89 -7.21 -25.52
CA LYS A 15 -22.98 -6.25 -24.86
C LYS A 15 -23.67 -5.39 -23.81
N ARG A 16 -24.94 -5.03 -24.02
CA ARG A 16 -25.72 -4.27 -23.04
C ARG A 16 -26.10 -5.14 -21.85
N GLU A 17 -26.56 -6.36 -22.11
CA GLU A 17 -26.89 -7.34 -21.07
C GLU A 17 -25.66 -7.65 -20.20
N GLU A 18 -24.50 -7.89 -20.80
CA GLU A 18 -23.23 -8.11 -20.08
C GLU A 18 -22.86 -6.91 -19.20
N LYS A 19 -23.01 -5.69 -19.72
CA LYS A 19 -22.75 -4.46 -18.95
C LYS A 19 -23.71 -4.31 -17.76
N GLU A 20 -25.00 -4.58 -17.98
CA GLU A 20 -26.01 -4.50 -16.92
C GLU A 20 -25.79 -5.56 -15.83
N ILE A 21 -25.37 -6.77 -16.21
CA ILE A 21 -25.00 -7.83 -15.26
C ILE A 21 -23.80 -7.39 -14.44
N HIS A 22 -22.73 -6.93 -15.09
CA HIS A 22 -21.53 -6.46 -14.41
C HIS A 22 -21.83 -5.29 -13.45
N GLU A 23 -22.64 -4.32 -13.86
CA GLU A 23 -23.04 -3.21 -12.99
C GLU A 23 -23.84 -3.67 -11.76
N LYS A 24 -24.69 -4.69 -11.89
CA LYS A 24 -25.41 -5.30 -10.76
C LYS A 24 -24.45 -6.02 -9.83
N GLU A 25 -23.55 -6.84 -10.34
CA GLU A 25 -22.53 -7.54 -9.54
C GLU A 25 -21.67 -6.57 -8.72
N VAL A 26 -21.16 -5.51 -9.37
CA VAL A 26 -20.37 -4.48 -8.70
C VAL A 26 -21.19 -3.78 -7.61
N LYS A 27 -22.47 -3.51 -7.86
CA LYS A 27 -23.35 -2.87 -6.89
C LYS A 27 -23.62 -3.78 -5.70
N GLU A 28 -23.86 -5.07 -5.92
CA GLU A 28 -24.07 -6.07 -4.87
C GLU A 28 -22.83 -6.19 -3.98
N ILE A 29 -21.63 -6.30 -4.55
CA ILE A 29 -20.37 -6.34 -3.78
C ILE A 29 -20.22 -5.09 -2.91
N VAL A 30 -20.54 -3.92 -3.46
CA VAL A 30 -20.44 -2.65 -2.74
C VAL A 30 -21.48 -2.57 -1.62
N GLU A 31 -22.72 -2.93 -1.89
CA GLU A 31 -23.77 -2.97 -0.86
C GLU A 31 -23.40 -3.97 0.23
N GLU A 32 -22.93 -5.17 -0.12
CA GLU A 32 -22.46 -6.14 0.86
C GLU A 32 -21.32 -5.56 1.69
N THR A 33 -20.35 -4.88 1.07
CA THR A 33 -19.18 -4.29 1.74
C THR A 33 -19.56 -3.19 2.72
N TYR A 34 -20.61 -2.40 2.47
CA TYR A 34 -20.91 -1.21 3.28
C TYR A 34 -22.23 -1.27 4.06
N HIS A 35 -23.13 -2.21 3.78
CA HIS A 35 -24.42 -2.33 4.45
C HIS A 35 -24.34 -3.21 5.70
N ASN A 36 -24.84 -2.71 6.85
CA ASN A 36 -24.90 -3.42 8.15
C ASN A 36 -23.56 -4.02 8.66
N GLN A 37 -22.44 -3.38 8.39
CA GLN A 37 -21.10 -3.90 8.68
C GLN A 37 -20.43 -3.36 9.96
N THR A 38 -21.17 -3.07 11.04
CA THR A 38 -20.56 -2.52 12.29
C THR A 38 -19.38 -3.38 12.78
N ILE A 39 -19.54 -4.69 12.83
CA ILE A 39 -18.49 -5.62 13.30
C ILE A 39 -17.28 -5.67 12.35
N LYS A 40 -17.51 -5.73 11.03
CA LYS A 40 -16.42 -5.74 10.03
C LYS A 40 -15.66 -4.41 10.05
N LEU A 41 -16.36 -3.30 10.17
CA LEU A 41 -15.74 -1.97 10.27
C LEU A 41 -14.93 -1.82 11.56
N GLU A 42 -15.45 -2.26 12.71
CA GLU A 42 -14.74 -2.26 13.98
C GLU A 42 -13.47 -3.11 13.93
N THR A 43 -13.58 -4.33 13.38
CA THR A 43 -12.46 -5.25 13.21
C THR A 43 -11.39 -4.64 12.30
N TYR A 44 -11.81 -4.08 11.16
CA TYR A 44 -10.93 -3.37 10.24
C TYR A 44 -10.20 -2.19 10.91
N GLN A 45 -10.92 -1.38 11.69
CA GLN A 45 -10.33 -0.25 12.41
C GLN A 45 -9.32 -0.71 13.46
N LYS A 46 -9.64 -1.77 14.22
CA LYS A 46 -8.75 -2.37 15.20
C LYS A 46 -7.47 -2.89 14.55
N LEU A 47 -7.59 -3.61 13.42
CA LEU A 47 -6.45 -4.15 12.67
C LEU A 47 -5.62 -3.06 11.99
N LYS A 48 -6.23 -1.96 11.56
CA LYS A 48 -5.53 -0.83 10.93
C LYS A 48 -4.82 0.07 11.96
N LYS A 49 -5.23 0.04 13.22
CA LYS A 49 -4.70 0.91 14.28
C LYS A 49 -3.25 0.55 14.64
N ILE A 50 -2.39 1.56 14.71
CA ILE A 50 -1.03 1.43 15.24
C ILE A 50 -1.11 1.42 16.77
N THR A 51 -0.52 0.42 17.39
CA THR A 51 -0.34 0.36 18.86
C THR A 51 1.09 0.71 19.22
N TRP A 52 1.34 1.00 20.50
CA TRP A 52 2.65 1.42 21.00
C TRP A 52 3.79 0.46 20.60
N TYR A 53 3.57 -0.86 20.61
CA TYR A 53 4.56 -1.85 20.19
C TYR A 53 5.01 -1.68 18.73
N HIS A 54 4.15 -1.19 17.85
CA HIS A 54 4.53 -0.95 16.46
C HIS A 54 5.48 0.26 16.33
N TYR A 55 5.37 1.25 17.22
CA TYR A 55 6.35 2.33 17.31
C TYR A 55 7.69 1.80 17.83
N LEU A 56 7.67 0.90 18.81
CA LEU A 56 8.90 0.24 19.28
C LEU A 56 9.58 -0.51 18.14
N ILE A 57 8.82 -1.27 17.34
CA ILE A 57 9.34 -1.94 16.13
C ILE A 57 9.96 -0.93 15.17
N ALA A 58 9.28 0.17 14.87
CA ALA A 58 9.81 1.19 13.96
C ALA A 58 11.14 1.80 14.46
N ILE A 59 11.22 2.11 15.75
CA ILE A 59 12.43 2.66 16.38
C ILE A 59 13.56 1.63 16.36
N SER A 60 13.30 0.39 16.80
CA SER A 60 14.28 -0.68 16.83
C SER A 60 14.81 -1.01 15.43
N THR A 61 13.94 -1.09 14.42
CA THR A 61 14.36 -1.29 13.02
C THR A 61 15.20 -0.12 12.51
N SER A 62 14.82 1.12 12.82
CA SER A 62 15.58 2.30 12.41
C SER A 62 16.98 2.30 13.06
N ALA A 63 17.06 2.05 14.36
CA ALA A 63 18.33 1.97 15.09
C ALA A 63 19.23 0.86 14.53
N PHE A 64 18.65 -0.30 14.20
CA PHE A 64 19.38 -1.41 13.57
C PHE A 64 19.95 -1.01 12.20
N LEU A 65 19.16 -0.37 11.33
CA LEU A 65 19.62 0.10 10.02
C LEU A 65 20.71 1.17 10.12
N LEU A 66 20.58 2.10 11.08
CA LEU A 66 21.63 3.09 11.36
C LEU A 66 22.91 2.41 11.85
N GLY A 67 22.81 1.46 12.78
CA GLY A 67 23.96 0.69 13.26
C GLY A 67 24.70 -0.03 12.13
N ILE A 68 23.96 -0.71 11.24
CA ILE A 68 24.52 -1.32 10.03
C ILE A 68 25.19 -0.27 9.14
N SER A 69 24.57 0.90 8.96
CA SER A 69 25.11 1.96 8.10
C SER A 69 26.47 2.44 8.60
N PHE A 70 26.62 2.64 9.91
CA PHE A 70 27.90 3.02 10.53
C PHE A 70 28.94 1.89 10.40
N LEU A 71 28.55 0.63 10.64
CA LEU A 71 29.45 -0.51 10.47
C LEU A 71 29.97 -0.60 9.03
N LEU A 72 29.10 -0.44 8.03
CA LEU A 72 29.50 -0.44 6.63
C LEU A 72 30.38 0.77 6.28
N GLY A 73 30.04 1.97 6.73
CA GLY A 73 30.86 3.17 6.49
C GLY A 73 32.28 3.02 7.04
N ILE A 74 32.41 2.60 8.30
CA ILE A 74 33.70 2.49 8.99
C ILE A 74 34.52 1.29 8.48
N PHE A 75 33.92 0.10 8.39
CA PHE A 75 34.69 -1.12 8.14
C PHE A 75 34.77 -1.49 6.65
N ALA A 76 33.66 -1.37 5.91
CA ALA A 76 33.65 -1.77 4.50
C ALA A 76 34.23 -0.66 3.61
N PHE A 77 33.81 0.58 3.81
CA PHE A 77 34.26 1.72 2.99
C PHE A 77 35.46 2.46 3.57
N LYS A 78 35.81 2.24 4.85
CA LYS A 78 36.88 2.94 5.55
C LYS A 78 36.75 4.47 5.49
N ASP A 79 35.52 4.94 5.38
CA ASP A 79 35.17 6.36 5.27
C ASP A 79 33.83 6.60 5.96
N ILE A 80 33.88 7.28 7.10
CA ILE A 80 32.70 7.57 7.91
C ILE A 80 31.69 8.46 7.16
N LYS A 81 32.13 9.27 6.19
CA LYS A 81 31.24 10.09 5.35
C LYS A 81 30.35 9.26 4.45
N LYS A 82 30.73 8.01 4.14
CA LYS A 82 29.90 7.07 3.37
C LYS A 82 28.69 6.56 4.16
N THR A 83 28.68 6.71 5.48
CA THR A 83 27.53 6.35 6.32
C THR A 83 26.26 7.07 5.86
N GLU A 84 26.35 8.37 5.55
CA GLU A 84 25.22 9.18 5.10
C GLU A 84 24.57 8.59 3.83
N TRP A 85 25.38 8.32 2.81
CA TRP A 85 24.94 7.70 1.56
C TRP A 85 24.25 6.34 1.75
N ILE A 86 24.72 5.55 2.72
CA ILE A 86 24.12 4.24 3.05
C ILE A 86 22.76 4.43 3.73
N VAL A 87 22.66 5.38 4.68
CA VAL A 87 21.37 5.73 5.32
C VAL A 87 20.37 6.22 4.28
N VAL A 88 20.79 7.09 3.36
CA VAL A 88 19.95 7.57 2.24
C VAL A 88 19.51 6.40 1.37
N SER A 89 20.38 5.45 1.09
CA SER A 89 20.04 4.25 0.30
C SER A 89 18.95 3.41 0.98
N PHE A 90 19.06 3.19 2.29
CA PHE A 90 17.99 2.52 3.06
C PHE A 90 16.68 3.31 3.06
N PHE A 91 16.75 4.64 3.22
CA PHE A 91 15.58 5.51 3.14
C PHE A 91 14.86 5.36 1.80
N VAL A 92 15.59 5.45 0.67
CA VAL A 92 15.03 5.28 -0.67
C VAL A 92 14.41 3.89 -0.85
N LEU A 93 15.09 2.85 -0.37
CA LEU A 93 14.59 1.47 -0.44
C LEU A 93 13.28 1.29 0.34
N ILE A 94 13.18 1.88 1.53
CA ILE A 94 11.94 1.85 2.34
C ILE A 94 10.80 2.61 1.65
N LEU A 95 11.09 3.78 1.05
CA LEU A 95 10.10 4.50 0.26
C LEU A 95 9.62 3.70 -0.94
N LEU A 96 10.52 2.97 -1.61
CA LEU A 96 10.17 2.10 -2.72
C LEU A 96 9.22 0.98 -2.26
N ILE A 97 9.54 0.30 -1.16
CA ILE A 97 8.65 -0.73 -0.57
C ILE A 97 7.28 -0.12 -0.21
N TRP A 98 7.28 1.08 0.37
CA TRP A 98 6.05 1.78 0.73
C TRP A 98 5.17 2.10 -0.49
N LEU A 99 5.78 2.51 -1.61
CA LEU A 99 5.11 2.76 -2.89
C LEU A 99 4.55 1.46 -3.48
N ILE A 100 5.35 0.40 -3.52
CA ILE A 100 4.94 -0.93 -4.04
C ILE A 100 3.72 -1.44 -3.27
N LEU A 101 3.72 -1.34 -1.94
CA LEU A 101 2.57 -1.73 -1.12
C LEU A 101 1.34 -0.86 -1.40
N GLY A 102 1.54 0.43 -1.67
CA GLY A 102 0.45 1.33 -2.07
C GLY A 102 -0.19 0.93 -3.40
N TRP A 103 0.64 0.59 -4.38
CA TRP A 103 0.20 0.09 -5.67
C TRP A 103 -0.51 -1.27 -5.55
N TYR A 104 0.08 -2.21 -4.81
CA TYR A 104 -0.50 -3.52 -4.56
C TYR A 104 -1.88 -3.43 -3.92
N LYS A 105 -2.04 -2.59 -2.89
CA LYS A 105 -3.33 -2.31 -2.24
C LYS A 105 -4.38 -1.76 -3.22
N ASN A 106 -3.98 -0.90 -4.15
CA ASN A 106 -4.90 -0.34 -5.14
C ASN A 106 -5.30 -1.39 -6.18
N LYS A 107 -4.37 -2.27 -6.57
CA LYS A 107 -4.66 -3.40 -7.46
C LYS A 107 -5.63 -4.40 -6.81
N GLN A 108 -5.42 -4.71 -5.53
CA GLN A 108 -6.35 -5.55 -4.77
C GLN A 108 -7.77 -4.96 -4.74
N ALA A 109 -7.91 -3.64 -4.53
CA ALA A 109 -9.22 -2.99 -4.52
C ALA A 109 -9.92 -3.06 -5.89
N ILE A 110 -9.18 -2.92 -6.99
CA ILE A 110 -9.73 -3.08 -8.35
C ILE A 110 -10.28 -4.49 -8.55
N VAL A 111 -9.52 -5.51 -8.15
CA VAL A 111 -9.93 -6.91 -8.28
C VAL A 111 -11.12 -7.21 -7.37
N TYR A 112 -11.11 -6.71 -6.14
CA TYR A 112 -12.17 -6.92 -5.17
C TYR A 112 -13.52 -6.36 -5.63
N PHE A 113 -13.53 -5.13 -6.15
CA PHE A 113 -14.76 -4.50 -6.65
C PHE A 113 -15.04 -4.80 -8.13
N ASN A 114 -14.18 -5.53 -8.81
CA ASN A 114 -14.19 -5.71 -10.27
C ASN A 114 -14.33 -4.38 -11.05
N ASP A 115 -13.89 -3.24 -10.48
CA ASP A 115 -14.08 -1.90 -11.03
C ASP A 115 -12.84 -1.02 -10.81
N HIS A 116 -12.25 -0.55 -11.91
CA HIS A 116 -11.08 0.32 -11.92
C HIS A 116 -11.30 1.67 -11.21
N ARG A 117 -12.54 2.18 -11.21
CA ARG A 117 -12.89 3.48 -10.61
C ARG A 117 -12.83 3.42 -9.08
N ARG A 118 -12.93 2.22 -8.51
CA ARG A 118 -12.98 1.97 -7.06
C ARG A 118 -11.63 1.63 -6.44
N ARG A 119 -10.54 1.78 -7.18
CA ARG A 119 -9.15 1.50 -6.73
C ARG A 119 -8.74 2.13 -5.39
N TYR A 120 -9.37 3.23 -4.99
CA TYR A 120 -9.08 3.94 -3.74
C TYR A 120 -10.11 3.69 -2.63
N GLN A 121 -11.20 3.00 -2.94
CA GLN A 121 -12.20 2.64 -1.94
C GLN A 121 -11.65 1.55 -1.00
N PRO A 122 -11.93 1.62 0.31
CA PRO A 122 -11.54 0.58 1.23
C PRO A 122 -12.33 -0.70 0.97
N THR A 123 -11.67 -1.85 0.94
CA THR A 123 -12.33 -3.16 0.79
C THR A 123 -12.84 -3.70 2.12
N LEU A 124 -12.49 -3.03 3.24
CA LEU A 124 -12.76 -3.46 4.60
C LEU A 124 -12.25 -4.87 4.94
N THR A 125 -11.27 -5.36 4.18
CA THR A 125 -10.61 -6.64 4.43
C THR A 125 -9.45 -6.49 5.40
N ASP A 126 -9.17 -7.57 6.13
CA ASP A 126 -8.05 -7.63 7.10
C ASP A 126 -6.71 -7.40 6.41
N GLU A 127 -6.52 -7.94 5.21
CA GLU A 127 -5.32 -7.71 4.39
C GLU A 127 -5.10 -6.22 4.10
N GLU A 128 -6.15 -5.49 3.69
CA GLU A 128 -6.04 -4.06 3.40
C GLU A 128 -5.70 -3.28 4.68
N ALA A 129 -6.27 -3.67 5.82
CA ALA A 129 -5.97 -3.07 7.11
C ALA A 129 -4.50 -3.27 7.50
N ILE A 130 -3.97 -4.49 7.35
CA ILE A 130 -2.56 -4.82 7.60
C ILE A 130 -1.66 -4.04 6.65
N ILE A 131 -1.93 -4.00 5.35
CA ILE A 131 -1.13 -3.23 4.38
C ILE A 131 -1.12 -1.74 4.76
N LYS A 132 -2.27 -1.16 5.12
CA LYS A 132 -2.34 0.24 5.57
C LYS A 132 -1.53 0.49 6.83
N LYS A 133 -1.57 -0.42 7.80
CA LYS A 133 -0.76 -0.34 9.03
C LYS A 133 0.74 -0.43 8.71
N THR A 134 1.16 -1.44 7.95
CA THR A 134 2.56 -1.63 7.54
C THR A 134 3.10 -0.42 6.79
N ARG A 135 2.31 0.14 5.87
CA ARG A 135 2.68 1.39 5.17
C ARG A 135 2.91 2.56 6.11
N LYS A 136 2.13 2.70 7.18
CA LYS A 136 2.39 3.77 8.17
C LYS A 136 3.67 3.51 8.97
N ILE A 137 3.95 2.26 9.34
CA ILE A 137 5.19 1.90 10.03
C ILE A 137 6.40 2.20 9.15
N LEU A 138 6.35 1.83 7.87
CA LEU A 138 7.42 2.15 6.90
C LEU A 138 7.63 3.67 6.76
N LEU A 139 6.56 4.48 6.77
CA LEU A 139 6.70 5.95 6.77
C LEU A 139 7.37 6.48 8.03
N ILE A 140 7.07 5.91 9.20
CA ILE A 140 7.73 6.30 10.45
C ILE A 140 9.23 5.99 10.35
N ILE A 141 9.60 4.79 9.89
CA ILE A 141 11.00 4.41 9.68
C ILE A 141 11.67 5.35 8.67
N ALA A 142 11.03 5.61 7.53
CA ALA A 142 11.54 6.54 6.53
C ALA A 142 11.75 7.95 7.09
N GLY A 143 10.83 8.44 7.94
CA GLY A 143 10.97 9.71 8.63
C GLY A 143 12.18 9.75 9.57
N ILE A 144 12.39 8.69 10.36
CA ILE A 144 13.54 8.58 11.26
C ILE A 144 14.85 8.56 10.46
N LEU A 145 14.93 7.77 9.38
CA LEU A 145 16.12 7.70 8.54
C LEU A 145 16.41 9.03 7.83
N LEU A 146 15.39 9.74 7.37
CA LEU A 146 15.53 11.06 6.77
C LEU A 146 16.11 12.06 7.77
N ILE A 147 15.53 12.15 8.96
CA ILE A 147 16.03 13.04 10.02
C ILE A 147 17.47 12.66 10.39
N SER A 148 17.77 11.37 10.50
CA SER A 148 19.10 10.87 10.83
C SER A 148 20.12 11.20 9.74
N SER A 149 19.77 11.04 8.46
CA SER A 149 20.62 11.44 7.33
C SER A 149 20.93 12.93 7.37
N VAL A 150 19.95 13.79 7.65
CA VAL A 150 20.16 15.23 7.80
C VAL A 150 21.12 15.53 8.96
N ILE A 151 20.94 14.88 10.11
CA ILE A 151 21.84 15.06 11.26
C ILE A 151 23.27 14.63 10.90
N ILE A 152 23.43 13.47 10.27
CA ILE A 152 24.74 12.94 9.85
C ILE A 152 25.42 13.90 8.88
N PHE A 153 24.68 14.40 7.88
CA PHE A 153 25.20 15.34 6.88
C PHE A 153 25.80 16.62 7.49
N PHE A 154 25.21 17.12 8.58
CA PHE A 154 25.73 18.31 9.28
C PHE A 154 26.80 18.01 10.33
N THR A 155 26.96 16.75 10.74
CA THR A 155 27.90 16.37 11.82
C THR A 155 29.18 15.72 11.33
N ILE A 156 29.21 15.16 10.11
CA ILE A 156 30.33 14.40 9.54
C ILE A 156 30.74 14.98 8.18
#